data_AF-A0A1Y4RQ95-F1
#
_entry.id   AF-A0A1Y4RQ95-F1
#
_cell.length_a   1.000
_cell.length_b   1.000
_cell.length_c   1.000
_cell.angle_alpha   90.00
_cell.angle_beta   90.00
_cell.angle_gamma   90.00
#
_symmetry.space_group_name_H-M   'P 1'
#
loop_
_entity.id
_entity.type
_entity.pdbx_description
1 polymer ?
#
loop_
_entity_poly.entity_id
_entity_poly.type
_entity_poly.pdbx_seq_one_letter_code
_entity_poly.pdbx_strand_id
1 'polypeptide(L)'
;MQHKVKVTVIDKKLYPELQARYCADPEAGACPCYNVGDEFLFERYGNADDFWHMGLNTLRQTSLSPESRSGIAGGPALPHCSEAWDAIARYIYTGLQGGSIMRNWMNDERVMITCCSDGTRPVIFKIQRLDYKVLYIEGIGCDKCRDKIKTALTAVGHMTDVVFKEEFTEVFLEQNVPDDVLKKAVESCGEYRVAKID
;
A
#
# COMPACT_ATOMS: atom_id res chain seq x y z
N MET A 1 -13.87 -8.87 -3.66
CA MET A 1 -12.43 -8.52 -3.64
C MET A 1 -12.34 -7.11 -3.16
N GLN A 2 -11.41 -6.91 -2.24
CA GLN A 2 -11.07 -5.64 -1.64
C GLN A 2 -9.75 -5.13 -2.25
N HIS A 3 -9.47 -3.85 -2.05
CA HIS A 3 -8.30 -3.20 -2.63
C HIS A 3 -7.57 -2.35 -1.61
N LYS A 4 -6.24 -2.42 -1.64
CA LYS A 4 -5.34 -1.47 -0.98
C LYS A 4 -4.47 -0.80 -2.03
N VAL A 5 -3.88 0.33 -1.68
CA VAL A 5 -2.86 0.95 -2.52
C VAL A 5 -1.57 1.10 -1.73
N LYS A 6 -0.51 0.50 -2.26
CA LYS A 6 0.85 0.71 -1.78
C LYS A 6 1.50 1.81 -2.60
N VAL A 7 2.06 2.81 -1.94
CA VAL A 7 2.88 3.85 -2.56
C VAL A 7 4.29 3.68 -2.03
N THR A 8 5.27 3.54 -2.93
CA THR A 8 6.69 3.43 -2.58
C THR A 8 7.44 4.58 -3.18
N VAL A 9 8.26 5.27 -2.39
CA VAL A 9 9.22 6.26 -2.92
C VAL A 9 10.40 5.50 -3.49
N ILE A 10 10.52 5.49 -4.81
CA ILE A 10 11.56 4.71 -5.50
C ILE A 10 12.78 5.55 -5.86
N ASP A 11 12.64 6.87 -5.96
CA ASP A 11 13.72 7.76 -6.32
C ASP A 11 13.42 9.21 -5.94
N LYS A 12 14.44 10.04 -5.87
CA LYS A 12 14.36 11.50 -5.69
C LYS A 12 15.33 12.15 -6.66
N LYS A 13 14.85 13.08 -7.47
CA LYS A 13 15.70 13.86 -8.37
C LYS A 13 15.98 15.24 -7.78
N LEU A 14 17.05 15.85 -8.27
CA LEU A 14 17.46 17.21 -7.97
C LEU A 14 18.00 17.81 -9.26
N TYR A 15 17.49 18.98 -9.62
CA TYR A 15 17.94 19.77 -10.76
C TYR A 15 18.65 21.02 -10.20
N PRO A 16 19.92 20.89 -9.77
CA PRO A 16 20.64 21.97 -9.10
C PRO A 16 20.79 23.21 -10.00
N GLU A 17 20.86 23.03 -11.31
CA GLU A 17 20.90 24.13 -12.28
C GLU A 17 19.60 24.96 -12.30
N LEU A 18 18.45 24.33 -12.04
CA LEU A 18 17.18 25.04 -11.92
C LEU A 18 17.08 25.75 -10.58
N GLN A 19 17.55 25.12 -9.50
CA GLN A 19 17.59 25.78 -8.19
C GLN A 19 18.51 27.01 -8.20
N ALA A 20 19.75 26.86 -8.67
CA ALA A 20 20.72 27.95 -8.75
C ALA A 20 20.22 29.16 -9.57
N ARG A 21 19.42 28.90 -10.61
CA ARG A 21 18.93 29.94 -11.51
C ARG A 21 17.62 30.59 -11.04
N TYR A 22 16.72 29.84 -10.43
CA TYR A 22 15.33 30.28 -10.21
C TYR A 22 14.88 30.25 -8.74
N CYS A 23 15.49 29.46 -7.87
CA CYS A 23 15.11 29.39 -6.46
C CYS A 23 15.72 30.57 -5.69
N ALA A 24 14.98 31.06 -4.68
CA ALA A 24 15.50 32.07 -3.76
C ALA A 24 16.68 31.53 -2.94
N ASP A 25 16.60 30.26 -2.53
CA ASP A 25 17.73 29.50 -2.05
C ASP A 25 18.30 28.67 -3.23
N PRO A 26 19.48 29.02 -3.77
CA PRO A 26 20.08 28.32 -4.90
C PRO A 26 20.54 26.89 -4.56
N GLU A 27 20.63 26.54 -3.27
CA GLU A 27 21.09 25.23 -2.77
C GLU A 27 20.02 24.53 -1.90
N ALA A 28 18.73 24.80 -2.17
CA ALA A 28 17.59 24.23 -1.43
C ALA A 28 17.57 22.69 -1.35
N GLY A 29 18.29 22.01 -2.25
CA GLY A 29 18.57 20.59 -2.19
C GLY A 29 17.36 19.71 -2.49
N ALA A 30 17.51 18.40 -2.24
CA ALA A 30 16.47 17.40 -2.49
C ALA A 30 15.27 17.56 -1.53
N CYS A 31 14.10 17.05 -1.93
CA CYS A 31 12.88 17.14 -1.12
C CYS A 31 13.07 16.55 0.29
N PRO A 32 12.77 17.28 1.39
CA PRO A 32 12.94 16.75 2.75
C PRO A 32 11.74 15.90 3.22
N CYS A 33 10.59 15.96 2.54
CA CYS A 33 9.34 15.33 2.99
C CYS A 33 9.32 13.80 2.88
N TYR A 34 10.20 13.22 2.06
CA TYR A 34 10.19 11.81 1.67
C TYR A 34 11.61 11.25 1.57
N ASN A 35 11.75 9.95 1.78
CA ASN A 35 13.00 9.20 1.66
C ASN A 35 12.82 8.03 0.69
N VAL A 36 13.87 7.73 -0.07
CA VAL A 36 13.86 6.54 -0.94
C VAL A 36 13.71 5.29 -0.06
N GLY A 37 12.78 4.41 -0.43
CA GLY A 37 12.39 3.23 0.32
C GLY A 37 11.24 3.46 1.31
N ASP A 38 10.71 4.68 1.45
CA ASP A 38 9.47 4.90 2.20
C ASP A 38 8.32 4.13 1.54
N GLU A 39 7.54 3.43 2.34
CA GLU A 39 6.36 2.70 1.89
C GLU A 39 5.13 3.14 2.68
N PHE A 40 4.08 3.52 1.95
CA PHE A 40 2.79 3.92 2.46
C PHE A 40 1.75 2.91 2.03
N LEU A 41 0.82 2.56 2.93
CA LEU A 41 -0.28 1.66 2.64
C LEU A 41 -1.61 2.38 2.93
N PHE A 42 -2.44 2.50 1.89
CA PHE A 42 -3.78 3.07 1.97
C PHE A 42 -4.80 1.95 2.05
N GLU A 43 -5.66 2.02 3.06
CA GLU A 43 -6.68 1.03 3.39
C GLU A 43 -8.07 1.71 3.39
N ARG A 44 -9.07 0.97 2.90
CA ARG A 44 -10.46 1.43 2.87
C ARG A 44 -11.45 0.30 3.13
N TYR A 45 -11.22 -0.43 4.22
CA TYR A 45 -12.03 -1.56 4.64
C TYR A 45 -12.35 -1.48 6.14
N GLY A 46 -13.56 -1.92 6.53
CA GLY A 46 -14.06 -1.76 7.89
C GLY A 46 -14.15 -0.28 8.26
N ASN A 47 -13.46 0.11 9.33
CA ASN A 47 -13.42 1.51 9.79
C ASN A 47 -12.27 2.34 9.19
N ALA A 48 -11.40 1.72 8.37
CA ALA A 48 -10.31 2.44 7.71
C ALA A 48 -10.84 3.25 6.52
N ASP A 49 -10.44 4.53 6.43
CA ASP A 49 -10.62 5.35 5.23
C ASP A 49 -9.47 6.37 5.13
N ASP A 50 -8.29 5.88 4.79
CA ASP A 50 -7.05 6.67 4.80
C ASP A 50 -7.03 7.77 3.72
N PHE A 51 -7.83 7.59 2.67
CA PHE A 51 -7.87 8.52 1.54
C PHE A 51 -8.39 9.90 1.95
N TRP A 52 -9.48 9.97 2.71
CA TRP A 52 -10.07 11.25 3.11
C TRP A 52 -9.21 12.03 4.11
N HIS A 53 -8.26 11.37 4.75
CA HIS A 53 -7.29 11.97 5.66
C HIS A 53 -5.96 12.30 4.96
N MET A 54 -5.98 12.36 3.62
CA MET A 54 -4.80 12.69 2.80
C MET A 54 -3.59 11.79 3.11
N GLY A 55 -3.86 10.52 3.42
CA GLY A 55 -2.87 9.51 3.77
C GLY A 55 -2.12 9.75 5.08
N LEU A 56 -2.69 10.53 6.01
CA LEU A 56 -2.16 10.62 7.37
C LEU A 56 -2.03 9.20 7.98
N ASN A 57 -0.90 8.93 8.63
CA ASN A 57 -0.60 7.66 9.29
C ASN A 57 -0.57 6.42 8.37
N THR A 58 -0.30 6.60 7.08
CA THR A 58 -0.16 5.49 6.11
C THR A 58 1.27 4.96 5.99
N LEU A 59 2.28 5.69 6.49
CA LEU A 59 3.68 5.25 6.48
C LEU A 59 3.85 3.93 7.24
N ARG A 60 4.24 2.86 6.54
CA ARG A 60 4.51 1.54 7.11
C ARG A 60 6.01 1.27 7.23
N GLN A 61 6.80 1.66 6.25
CA GLN A 61 8.25 1.46 6.22
C GLN A 61 8.99 2.75 5.88
N THR A 62 10.15 2.96 6.49
CA THR A 62 11.09 4.03 6.16
C THR A 62 12.51 3.59 6.52
N SER A 63 13.52 4.19 5.89
CA SER A 63 14.93 4.01 6.24
C SER A 63 15.35 4.83 7.48
N LEU A 64 14.50 5.75 7.94
CA LEU A 64 14.78 6.61 9.08
C LEU A 64 14.45 5.95 10.43
N SER A 65 15.07 6.46 11.50
CA SER A 65 14.78 6.01 12.86
C SER A 65 13.35 6.36 13.30
N PRO A 66 12.76 5.62 14.26
CA PRO A 66 11.41 5.88 14.76
C PRO A 66 11.14 7.32 15.18
N GLU A 67 12.14 7.97 15.80
CA GLU A 67 12.06 9.33 16.31
C GLU A 67 11.97 10.37 15.19
N SER A 68 12.47 10.03 14.00
CA SER A 68 12.50 10.90 12.83
C SER A 68 11.23 10.77 11.96
N ARG A 69 10.33 9.83 12.28
CA ARG A 69 9.12 9.55 11.47
C ARG A 69 8.07 10.67 11.51
N SER A 70 8.07 11.50 12.55
CA SER A 70 7.12 12.60 12.71
C SER A 70 7.26 13.67 11.63
N GLY A 71 8.45 13.82 11.04
CA GLY A 71 8.72 14.78 9.96
C GLY A 71 8.42 14.25 8.55
N ILE A 72 8.05 12.98 8.40
CA ILE A 72 7.79 12.36 7.10
C ILE A 72 6.33 12.61 6.71
N ALA A 73 6.12 13.12 5.50
CA ALA A 73 4.78 13.34 4.97
C ALA A 73 4.08 11.99 4.71
N GLY A 74 2.84 11.83 5.18
CA GLY A 74 2.14 10.55 5.26
C GLY A 74 2.43 9.76 6.54
N GLY A 75 3.27 10.30 7.43
CA GLY A 75 3.55 9.78 8.76
C GLY A 75 2.42 10.06 9.77
N PRO A 76 2.63 9.75 11.06
CA PRO A 76 1.60 9.85 12.09
C PRO A 76 1.20 11.29 12.44
N ALA A 77 2.05 12.28 12.14
CA ALA A 77 1.85 13.69 12.51
C ALA A 77 1.63 14.62 11.31
N LEU A 78 1.91 14.15 10.09
CA LEU A 78 1.88 14.97 8.88
C LEU A 78 1.19 14.20 7.74
N PRO A 79 0.15 14.75 7.10
CA PRO A 79 -0.40 14.17 5.88
C PRO A 79 0.60 14.28 4.72
N HIS A 80 0.26 13.73 3.55
CA HIS A 80 1.07 13.94 2.36
C HIS A 80 1.19 15.43 2.02
N CYS A 81 2.35 15.87 1.52
CA CYS A 81 2.52 17.26 1.10
C CYS A 81 1.57 17.57 -0.07
N SER A 82 1.10 18.81 -0.18
CA SER A 82 0.08 19.20 -1.16
C SER A 82 0.50 18.91 -2.60
N GLU A 83 1.77 19.18 -2.95
CA GLU A 83 2.34 18.92 -4.28
C GLU A 83 2.35 17.43 -4.64
N ALA A 84 2.66 16.55 -3.69
CA ALA A 84 2.61 15.12 -3.92
C ALA A 84 1.15 14.64 -3.97
N TRP A 85 0.31 15.09 -3.03
CA TRP A 85 -1.08 14.67 -2.93
C TRP A 85 -1.88 15.00 -4.19
N ASP A 86 -1.78 16.23 -4.70
CA ASP A 86 -2.46 16.63 -5.94
C ASP A 86 -2.03 15.76 -7.14
N ALA A 87 -0.74 15.41 -7.22
CA ALA A 87 -0.21 14.56 -8.27
C ALA A 87 -0.68 13.10 -8.17
N ILE A 88 -0.79 12.53 -6.97
CA ILE A 88 -0.98 11.08 -6.78
C ILE A 88 -2.37 10.64 -6.32
N ALA A 89 -3.17 11.53 -5.71
CA ALA A 89 -4.42 11.16 -5.06
C ALA A 89 -5.41 10.47 -6.00
N ARG A 90 -5.56 10.95 -7.24
CA ARG A 90 -6.48 10.33 -8.22
C ARG A 90 -6.12 8.88 -8.55
N TYR A 91 -4.84 8.53 -8.56
CA TYR A 91 -4.38 7.16 -8.83
C TYR A 91 -4.60 6.27 -7.62
N ILE A 92 -4.36 6.79 -6.42
CA ILE A 92 -4.67 6.11 -5.16
C ILE A 92 -6.17 5.83 -5.08
N TYR A 93 -7.01 6.83 -5.33
CA TYR A 93 -8.47 6.67 -5.32
C TYR A 93 -8.91 5.62 -6.35
N THR A 94 -8.40 5.70 -7.58
CA THR A 94 -8.68 4.71 -8.63
C THR A 94 -8.33 3.29 -8.20
N GLY A 95 -7.14 3.11 -7.61
CA GLY A 95 -6.70 1.81 -7.09
C GLY A 95 -7.58 1.30 -5.95
N LEU A 96 -7.94 2.16 -5.00
CA LEU A 96 -8.84 1.80 -3.88
C LEU A 96 -10.24 1.39 -4.36
N GLN A 97 -10.70 1.87 -5.52
CA GLN A 97 -11.97 1.48 -6.13
C GLN A 97 -11.86 0.24 -7.05
N GLY A 98 -10.69 -0.41 -7.12
CA GLY A 98 -10.51 -1.58 -7.99
C GLY A 98 -10.31 -1.24 -9.47
N GLY A 99 -10.07 0.02 -9.81
CA GLY A 99 -9.83 0.47 -11.19
C GLY A 99 -8.43 0.13 -11.69
N SER A 100 -8.26 0.08 -13.01
CA SER A 100 -6.95 0.09 -13.66
C SER A 100 -6.31 1.47 -13.44
N ILE A 101 -5.10 1.51 -12.88
CA ILE A 101 -4.37 2.76 -12.66
C ILE A 101 -3.79 3.30 -13.97
N MET A 102 -3.18 2.42 -14.79
CA MET A 102 -2.53 2.84 -16.03
C MET A 102 -2.58 1.78 -17.13
N ARG A 103 -3.72 1.74 -17.84
CA ARG A 103 -4.00 0.77 -18.91
C ARG A 103 -3.06 0.94 -20.10
N ASN A 104 -2.50 -0.17 -20.60
CA ASN A 104 -1.65 -0.25 -21.80
C ASN A 104 -0.34 0.58 -21.78
N TRP A 105 0.03 1.20 -20.65
CA TRP A 105 1.29 1.92 -20.52
C TRP A 105 2.27 1.18 -19.62
N MET A 106 1.79 0.77 -18.44
CA MET A 106 2.56 -0.12 -17.56
C MET A 106 2.30 -1.59 -17.96
N ASN A 107 3.27 -2.47 -17.69
CA ASN A 107 3.12 -3.91 -17.94
C ASN A 107 2.16 -4.60 -16.98
N ASP A 108 1.77 -3.92 -15.90
CA ASP A 108 0.70 -4.29 -14.98
C ASP A 108 -0.21 -3.07 -14.81
N GLU A 109 -1.49 -3.21 -15.16
CA GLU A 109 -2.49 -2.12 -15.11
C GLU A 109 -2.74 -1.61 -13.69
N ARG A 110 -2.34 -2.38 -12.66
CA ARG A 110 -2.42 -2.04 -11.25
C ARG A 110 -1.26 -1.16 -10.78
N VAL A 111 -0.27 -0.92 -11.63
CA VAL A 111 0.94 -0.20 -11.28
C VAL A 111 1.01 1.11 -12.06
N MET A 112 1.59 2.14 -11.44
CA MET A 112 1.99 3.37 -12.09
C MET A 112 3.31 3.88 -11.50
N ILE A 113 4.14 4.47 -12.35
CA ILE A 113 5.29 5.28 -11.93
C ILE A 113 4.93 6.74 -12.21
N THR A 114 5.01 7.59 -11.19
CA THR A 114 4.67 9.02 -11.28
C THR A 114 5.58 9.84 -10.37
N CYS A 115 5.52 11.16 -10.46
CA CYS A 115 6.23 12.05 -9.55
C CYS A 115 5.32 13.15 -9.00
N CYS A 116 5.76 13.84 -7.94
CA CYS A 116 5.16 15.12 -7.57
C CYS A 116 5.50 16.21 -8.60
N SER A 117 4.78 17.32 -8.55
CA SER A 117 4.91 18.42 -9.51
C SER A 117 6.07 19.39 -9.22
N ASP A 118 6.92 19.12 -8.21
CA ASP A 118 8.11 19.94 -7.92
C ASP A 118 9.14 19.77 -9.05
N GLY A 119 9.19 20.75 -9.95
CA GLY A 119 10.07 20.72 -11.13
C GLY A 119 11.56 20.84 -10.81
N THR A 120 11.94 21.23 -9.60
CA THR A 120 13.36 21.38 -9.20
C THR A 120 13.89 20.18 -8.42
N ARG A 121 13.02 19.42 -7.76
CA ARG A 121 13.41 18.29 -6.91
C ARG A 121 12.30 17.23 -6.78
N PRO A 122 11.83 16.63 -7.90
CA PRO A 122 10.69 15.76 -7.87
C PRO A 122 10.99 14.45 -7.14
N VAL A 123 9.99 13.97 -6.40
CA VAL A 123 9.99 12.65 -5.76
C VAL A 123 9.25 11.68 -6.66
N ILE A 124 9.87 10.53 -6.94
CA ILE A 124 9.34 9.51 -7.83
C ILE A 124 8.68 8.40 -6.99
N PHE A 125 7.43 8.12 -7.31
CA PHE A 125 6.59 7.15 -6.63
C PHE A 125 6.26 5.98 -7.55
N LYS A 126 6.32 4.76 -7.01
CA LYS A 126 5.60 3.60 -7.54
C LYS A 126 4.28 3.47 -6.78
N ILE A 127 3.17 3.58 -7.49
CA ILE A 127 1.82 3.34 -6.96
C ILE A 127 1.39 1.95 -7.43
N GLN A 128 0.93 1.12 -6.51
CA GLN A 128 0.53 -0.26 -6.79
C GLN A 128 -0.78 -0.58 -6.07
N ARG A 129 -1.82 -0.96 -6.83
CA ARG A 129 -3.02 -1.57 -6.27
C ARG A 129 -2.70 -3.01 -5.85
N LEU A 130 -3.08 -3.36 -4.63
CA LEU A 130 -3.04 -4.71 -4.08
C LEU A 130 -4.47 -5.24 -4.00
N ASP A 131 -4.68 -6.43 -4.56
CA ASP A 131 -5.97 -7.11 -4.57
C ASP A 131 -5.98 -8.16 -3.46
N TYR A 132 -7.04 -8.19 -2.66
CA TYR A 132 -7.14 -9.13 -1.55
C TYR A 132 -8.59 -9.53 -1.26
N LYS A 133 -8.73 -10.58 -0.45
CA LYS A 133 -10.00 -10.98 0.17
C LYS A 133 -9.87 -10.97 1.68
N VAL A 134 -10.98 -10.71 2.35
CA VAL A 134 -11.06 -10.73 3.81
C VAL A 134 -11.78 -11.99 4.25
N LEU A 135 -11.10 -12.84 5.00
CA LEU A 135 -11.64 -14.09 5.53
C LEU A 135 -11.90 -13.94 7.03
N TYR A 136 -13.15 -14.18 7.43
CA TYR A 136 -13.53 -14.31 8.84
C TYR A 136 -13.46 -15.78 9.23
N ILE A 137 -12.40 -16.16 9.95
CA ILE A 137 -12.09 -17.54 10.28
C ILE A 137 -12.33 -17.79 11.77
N GLU A 138 -13.26 -18.68 12.07
CA GLU A 138 -13.55 -19.16 13.42
C GLU A 138 -12.61 -20.33 13.79
N GLY A 139 -12.32 -20.49 15.08
CA GLY A 139 -11.52 -21.60 15.60
C GLY A 139 -10.00 -21.36 15.67
N ILE A 140 -9.51 -20.16 15.32
CA ILE A 140 -8.09 -19.81 15.49
C ILE A 140 -7.80 -19.54 16.97
N GLY A 141 -7.18 -20.51 17.66
CA GLY A 141 -6.87 -20.39 19.09
C GLY A 141 -5.40 -20.15 19.43
N CYS A 142 -4.47 -20.31 18.48
CA CYS A 142 -3.04 -20.14 18.74
C CYS A 142 -2.23 -19.85 17.46
N ASP A 143 -0.95 -19.50 17.61
CA ASP A 143 -0.07 -19.20 16.47
C ASP A 143 0.17 -20.42 15.57
N LYS A 144 0.19 -21.64 16.12
CA LYS A 144 0.26 -22.87 15.30
C LYS A 144 -0.95 -23.04 14.38
N CYS A 145 -2.12 -22.55 14.79
CA CYS A 145 -3.30 -22.52 13.91
C CYS A 145 -3.06 -21.57 12.75
N ARG A 146 -2.52 -20.38 13.02
CA ARG A 146 -2.19 -19.37 12.00
C ARG A 146 -1.16 -19.89 11.02
N ASP A 147 -0.10 -20.55 11.50
CA ASP A 147 0.94 -21.13 10.64
C ASP A 147 0.37 -22.21 9.70
N LYS A 148 -0.52 -23.07 10.21
CA LYS A 148 -1.17 -24.12 9.42
C LYS A 148 -2.08 -23.54 8.34
N ILE A 149 -2.91 -22.56 8.72
CA ILE A 149 -3.81 -21.86 7.79
C ILE A 149 -3.01 -21.07 6.75
N LYS A 150 -1.96 -20.36 7.15
CA LYS A 150 -1.06 -19.63 6.24
C LYS A 150 -0.43 -20.58 5.23
N THR A 151 0.11 -21.70 5.69
CA THR A 151 0.70 -22.72 4.81
C THR A 151 -0.30 -23.21 3.77
N ALA A 152 -1.54 -23.50 4.18
CA ALA A 152 -2.58 -23.99 3.27
C ALA A 152 -3.05 -22.93 2.26
N LEU A 153 -3.23 -21.69 2.70
CA LEU A 153 -3.59 -20.57 1.83
C LEU A 153 -2.45 -20.24 0.86
N THR A 154 -1.19 -20.21 1.30
CA THR A 154 -0.02 -19.99 0.43
C THR A 154 0.14 -21.09 -0.62
N ALA A 155 -0.35 -22.31 -0.36
CA ALA A 155 -0.37 -23.38 -1.35
C ALA A 155 -1.46 -23.21 -2.43
N VAL A 156 -2.42 -22.31 -2.25
CA VAL A 156 -3.41 -21.95 -3.27
C VAL A 156 -2.72 -21.11 -4.35
N GLY A 157 -2.94 -21.44 -5.62
CA GLY A 157 -2.35 -20.70 -6.74
C GLY A 157 -2.71 -19.21 -6.71
N HIS A 158 -1.79 -18.37 -7.16
CA HIS A 158 -1.93 -16.90 -7.21
C HIS A 158 -1.96 -16.18 -5.87
N MET A 159 -1.58 -16.86 -4.78
CA MET A 159 -1.40 -16.23 -3.46
C MET A 159 -0.11 -15.40 -3.42
N THR A 160 -0.19 -14.16 -2.96
CA THR A 160 1.00 -13.31 -2.76
C THR A 160 1.37 -13.15 -1.29
N ASP A 161 0.38 -13.02 -0.40
CA ASP A 161 0.61 -12.95 1.04
C ASP A 161 -0.64 -13.29 1.85
N VAL A 162 -0.44 -13.64 3.12
CA VAL A 162 -1.50 -13.90 4.10
C VAL A 162 -1.14 -13.17 5.39
N VAL A 163 -2.03 -12.26 5.81
CA VAL A 163 -1.84 -11.40 6.99
C VAL A 163 -2.99 -11.61 7.95
N PHE A 164 -2.69 -12.07 9.16
CA PHE A 164 -3.69 -12.17 10.23
C PHE A 164 -3.84 -10.82 10.93
N LYS A 165 -5.06 -10.28 10.92
CA LYS A 165 -5.48 -9.16 11.77
C LYS A 165 -6.17 -9.73 13.02
N GLU A 166 -6.53 -8.85 13.94
CA GLU A 166 -7.23 -9.23 15.16
C GLU A 166 -8.58 -9.89 14.88
N GLU A 167 -9.37 -9.34 13.95
CA GLU A 167 -10.73 -9.80 13.66
C GLU A 167 -10.86 -10.68 12.41
N PHE A 168 -9.92 -10.57 11.47
CA PHE A 168 -10.01 -11.23 10.16
C PHE A 168 -8.64 -11.55 9.58
N THR A 169 -8.61 -12.34 8.51
CA THR A 169 -7.39 -12.66 7.76
C THR A 169 -7.45 -12.03 6.38
N GLU A 170 -6.42 -11.29 6.02
CA GLU A 170 -6.26 -10.73 4.68
C GLU A 170 -5.49 -11.72 3.81
N VAL A 171 -6.03 -11.98 2.63
CA VAL A 171 -5.51 -12.95 1.67
C VAL A 171 -5.25 -12.21 0.37
N PHE A 172 -3.98 -11.88 0.11
CA PHE A 172 -3.56 -11.10 -1.05
C PHE A 172 -3.35 -12.00 -2.27
N LEU A 173 -3.84 -11.55 -3.42
CA LEU A 173 -3.97 -12.39 -4.61
C LEU A 173 -3.45 -11.64 -5.86
N GLU A 174 -2.78 -12.36 -6.76
CA GLU A 174 -2.43 -11.81 -8.08
C GLU A 174 -3.65 -11.69 -9.00
N GLN A 175 -4.64 -12.56 -8.82
CA GLN A 175 -5.89 -12.59 -9.57
C GLN A 175 -7.00 -13.19 -8.71
N ASN A 176 -8.25 -12.97 -9.09
CA ASN A 176 -9.39 -13.46 -8.31
C ASN A 176 -9.40 -15.00 -8.21
N VAL A 177 -9.34 -15.52 -6.98
CA VAL A 177 -9.49 -16.94 -6.66
C VAL A 177 -10.91 -17.16 -6.10
N PRO A 178 -11.69 -18.16 -6.58
CA PRO A 178 -13.03 -18.42 -6.07
C PRO A 178 -13.09 -18.65 -4.55
N ASP A 179 -14.16 -18.17 -3.92
CA ASP A 179 -14.34 -18.22 -2.46
C ASP A 179 -14.37 -19.65 -1.92
N ASP A 180 -14.92 -20.59 -2.69
CA ASP A 180 -15.01 -21.99 -2.30
C ASP A 180 -13.63 -22.66 -2.23
N VAL A 181 -12.68 -22.24 -3.07
CA VAL A 181 -11.30 -22.72 -3.05
C VAL A 181 -10.61 -22.26 -1.76
N LEU A 182 -10.72 -20.97 -1.43
CA LEU A 182 -10.13 -20.42 -0.19
C LEU A 182 -10.77 -21.05 1.06
N LYS A 183 -12.10 -21.21 1.04
CA LYS A 183 -12.83 -21.86 2.12
C LYS A 183 -12.36 -23.31 2.33
N LYS A 184 -12.29 -24.10 1.26
CA LYS A 184 -11.78 -25.48 1.32
C LYS A 184 -10.34 -25.55 1.83
N ALA A 185 -9.47 -24.63 1.41
CA ALA A 185 -8.09 -24.58 1.87
C ALA A 185 -8.00 -24.39 3.40
N VAL A 186 -8.80 -23.49 3.96
CA VAL A 186 -8.83 -23.27 5.42
C VAL A 186 -9.49 -24.44 6.17
N GLU A 187 -10.69 -24.86 5.75
CA GLU A 187 -11.49 -25.85 6.48
C GLU A 187 -10.91 -27.28 6.38
N SER A 188 -10.13 -27.59 5.35
CA SER A 188 -9.41 -28.88 5.25
C SER A 188 -8.26 -29.02 6.26
N CYS A 189 -7.85 -27.94 6.91
CA CYS A 189 -6.70 -27.93 7.80
C CYS A 189 -7.03 -28.26 9.26
N GLY A 190 -8.30 -28.47 9.62
CA GLY A 190 -8.69 -28.80 10.98
C GLY A 190 -10.10 -28.31 11.29
N GLU A 191 -10.39 -28.12 12.57
CA GLU A 191 -11.69 -27.62 13.03
C GLU A 191 -11.78 -26.08 12.91
N TYR A 192 -11.57 -25.58 11.70
CA TYR A 192 -11.74 -24.16 11.36
C TYR A 192 -12.98 -23.99 10.50
N ARG A 193 -13.62 -22.83 10.60
CA ARG A 193 -14.77 -22.48 9.76
C ARG A 193 -14.57 -21.10 9.16
N VAL A 194 -14.77 -20.97 7.86
CA VAL A 194 -14.82 -19.65 7.21
C VAL A 194 -16.26 -19.17 7.24
N ALA A 195 -16.54 -18.22 8.13
CA ALA A 195 -17.87 -17.67 8.35
C ALA A 195 -18.30 -16.73 7.20
N LYS A 196 -17.36 -15.96 6.66
CA LYS A 196 -17.60 -14.93 5.64
C LYS A 196 -16.33 -14.65 4.83
N ILE A 197 -16.52 -14.30 3.55
CA ILE A 197 -15.46 -13.77 2.66
C ILE A 197 -15.96 -12.49 2.00
N ASP A 198 -15.15 -11.43 2.02
CA ASP A 198 -15.37 -10.15 1.29
C ASP A 198 -14.29 -9.86 0.23
#